data_AF-A0ABD1P420-F1
#
_entry.id   AF-A0ABD1P420-F1
#
_cell.length_a   1.000
_cell.length_b   1.000
_cell.length_c   1.000
_cell.angle_alpha   90.00
_cell.angle_beta   90.00
_cell.angle_gamma   90.00
#
_symmetry.space_group_name_H-M   'P 1'
#
loop_
_entity.id
_entity.type
_entity.pdbx_description
1 polymer ?
#
loop_
_entity_poly.entity_id
_entity_poly.type
_entity_poly.pdbx_seq_one_letter_code
_entity_poly.pdbx_strand_id
1 'polypeptide(L)'
;MEPVGSHKTISEESGNDQLHASDKIDGMGIDGKTLQVEKTGCSYSGQDSCIWSSPEGGRKIDIGKQIFCNRSLNMKNVVAIGFDMDYTLAQYKSETFESLAYKGTLNKLVHDLGYPKELLQWSFDWKYMVRGLVLDKKRGNTLKMDRHKYVKVAYHGFREISKEEKVAAYGSTLIRDAFDEPEYALIDTLFSLAEAYLFAQLVDFKDNNLGKISADYFQMYKDVRAAVDLCHRDGTLKKMVAKDPNRYINKDTSIVPMLKMLKESGRAVFLVTNSLWDYTNIVMNFLCGPRTLDGCSASNLDWLQYFDVVITGSAKPRFFHDENRANLFEVDPESGMLLNTDNGTPMPQVDTSLRLPLMSPNKSCKVFQGGNVGHLHKLLSIESSSQVLYVGDHIYGDILRSKKVLGWRTMLVIPELEREVELLWELRDTRKQLQLLRNECDHIEDKIHHLKWFLRFDGVNVENEEDLLAELDKLQSQREQLRLSHQQAQLQCHQKFHKVWGQLMKTGYQNSRFAHQVERFACLYTSQVTNLSLYSPDKYYRPSEDFMPHELDIFAI
;
A
#
# COMPACT_ATOMS: atom_id res chain seq x y z
N MET A 1 -38.85 -37.56 42.49
CA MET A 1 -38.14 -38.19 43.62
C MET A 1 -36.92 -37.34 43.92
N GLU A 2 -37.08 -36.42 44.85
CA GLU A 2 -36.03 -35.88 45.73
C GLU A 2 -35.48 -36.99 46.66
N PRO A 3 -34.27 -36.87 47.27
CA PRO A 3 -33.94 -35.91 48.36
C PRO A 3 -32.63 -35.11 48.13
N VAL A 4 -32.49 -33.85 48.59
CA VAL A 4 -32.12 -33.35 49.95
C VAL A 4 -30.78 -33.97 50.44
N GLY A 5 -29.69 -33.29 50.82
CA GLY A 5 -29.43 -31.94 51.30
C GLY A 5 -28.57 -32.04 52.59
N SER A 6 -27.47 -31.30 52.75
CA SER A 6 -27.00 -30.77 54.06
C SER A 6 -25.75 -29.89 53.98
N HIS A 7 -25.84 -28.79 54.73
CA HIS A 7 -24.89 -27.71 54.99
C HIS A 7 -23.81 -28.07 56.03
N LYS A 8 -22.68 -27.32 56.01
CA LYS A 8 -21.94 -26.76 57.19
C LYS A 8 -20.98 -25.65 56.69
N THR A 9 -21.24 -24.34 56.88
CA THR A 9 -21.01 -23.42 58.03
C THR A 9 -19.54 -23.06 58.32
N ILE A 10 -19.15 -21.86 57.86
CA ILE A 10 -18.37 -20.72 58.44
C ILE A 10 -17.28 -21.00 59.50
N SER A 11 -16.08 -20.42 59.27
CA SER A 11 -15.32 -19.65 60.27
C SER A 11 -14.36 -18.65 59.60
N GLU A 12 -14.41 -17.40 60.07
CA GLU A 12 -13.62 -16.22 59.74
C GLU A 12 -12.21 -16.26 60.35
N GLU A 13 -11.27 -15.48 59.78
CA GLU A 13 -10.22 -14.66 60.45
C GLU A 13 -9.36 -14.02 59.33
N SER A 14 -9.59 -12.75 58.96
CA SER A 14 -8.97 -11.53 59.50
C SER A 14 -7.46 -11.41 59.25
N GLY A 15 -7.09 -10.48 58.36
CA GLY A 15 -5.72 -10.04 58.11
C GLY A 15 -5.76 -8.66 57.46
N ASN A 16 -5.90 -7.66 58.32
CA ASN A 16 -5.97 -6.23 58.04
C ASN A 16 -4.56 -5.68 57.72
N ASP A 17 -4.44 -4.75 56.77
CA ASP A 17 -3.49 -3.63 56.85
C ASP A 17 -3.84 -2.59 55.77
N GLN A 18 -4.67 -1.63 56.17
CA GLN A 18 -4.68 -0.28 55.61
C GLN A 18 -3.48 0.48 56.19
N LEU A 19 -2.87 1.39 55.42
CA LEU A 19 -2.52 2.71 55.93
C LEU A 19 -2.36 3.72 54.78
N HIS A 20 -3.04 4.86 55.01
CA HIS A 20 -3.14 6.07 54.21
C HIS A 20 -1.80 6.80 53.98
N ALA A 21 -1.72 7.60 52.91
CA ALA A 21 -1.48 9.05 53.05
C ALA A 21 -1.66 9.80 51.73
N SER A 22 -2.56 10.79 51.78
CA SER A 22 -2.69 11.97 50.93
C SER A 22 -1.46 12.88 51.03
N ASP A 23 -1.12 13.61 49.95
CA ASP A 23 -1.37 15.06 49.84
C ASP A 23 -0.45 15.80 48.84
N LYS A 24 -1.09 16.79 48.19
CA LYS A 24 -0.60 18.13 47.80
C LYS A 24 0.15 18.36 46.49
N ILE A 25 -0.59 19.10 45.66
CA ILE A 25 -0.18 20.13 44.72
C ILE A 25 0.64 21.20 45.45
N ASP A 26 1.79 21.57 44.88
CA ASP A 26 2.37 22.90 45.04
C ASP A 26 2.93 23.37 43.68
N GLY A 27 2.64 24.61 43.34
CA GLY A 27 2.97 25.22 42.07
C GLY A 27 4.21 26.12 42.11
N MET A 28 4.65 26.43 40.88
CA MET A 28 5.37 27.63 40.46
C MET A 28 6.91 27.58 40.48
N GLY A 29 7.49 27.76 39.29
CA GLY A 29 8.93 27.97 39.08
C GLY A 29 9.30 27.90 37.59
N ILE A 30 9.11 29.01 36.88
CA ILE A 30 9.69 29.24 35.55
C ILE A 30 11.20 29.32 35.72
N ASP A 31 11.96 28.47 35.02
CA ASP A 31 13.32 28.80 34.65
C ASP A 31 13.70 28.13 33.31
N GLY A 32 13.95 28.98 32.33
CA GLY A 32 14.44 28.60 31.03
C GLY A 32 15.90 28.20 31.10
N LYS A 33 16.20 26.96 30.71
CA LYS A 33 17.53 26.59 30.19
C LYS A 33 17.38 25.78 28.91
N THR A 34 17.58 26.49 27.81
CA THR A 34 17.94 25.99 26.50
C THR A 34 19.10 24.99 26.63
N LEU A 35 18.80 23.69 26.60
CA LEU A 35 19.82 22.67 26.40
C LEU A 35 20.12 22.60 24.91
N GLN A 36 21.11 23.39 24.51
CA GLN A 36 21.84 23.18 23.25
C GLN A 36 22.47 21.79 23.31
N VAL A 37 21.91 20.85 22.55
CA VAL A 37 22.62 19.61 22.22
C VAL A 37 23.63 19.98 21.14
N GLU A 38 24.87 20.20 21.56
CA GLU A 38 26.01 20.37 20.67
C GLU A 38 26.11 19.17 19.71
N LYS A 39 26.10 19.48 18.42
CA LYS A 39 26.50 18.57 17.35
C LYS A 39 27.98 18.25 17.52
N THR A 40 28.30 17.19 18.26
CA THR A 40 29.61 16.55 18.17
C THR A 40 29.63 15.73 16.88
N GLY A 41 30.27 16.27 15.85
CA GLY A 41 30.59 15.56 14.62
C GLY A 41 31.50 14.39 14.95
N CYS A 42 31.03 13.17 14.67
CA CYS A 42 31.86 11.99 14.73
C CYS A 42 32.05 11.45 13.32
N SER A 43 33.25 11.68 12.79
CA SER A 43 33.77 11.00 11.60
C SER A 43 33.96 9.52 11.93
N TYR A 44 33.17 8.63 11.33
CA TYR A 44 33.38 7.19 11.45
C TYR A 44 33.52 6.55 10.08
N SER A 45 34.66 5.90 9.92
CA SER A 45 35.00 4.97 8.87
C SER A 45 34.90 3.56 9.44
N GLY A 46 34.35 2.62 8.65
CA GLY A 46 34.40 1.18 8.93
C GLY A 46 33.14 0.59 9.59
N GLN A 47 32.42 -0.23 8.83
CA GLN A 47 31.39 -1.21 9.25
C GLN A 47 30.40 -0.74 10.33
N ASP A 48 29.29 -0.14 9.90
CA ASP A 48 28.14 0.11 10.78
C ASP A 48 27.58 -1.22 11.32
N SER A 49 27.83 -1.50 12.60
CA SER A 49 27.10 -2.47 13.40
C SER A 49 25.61 -2.13 13.41
N CYS A 50 24.73 -3.13 13.34
CA CYS A 50 23.28 -2.93 13.26
C CYS A 50 22.73 -2.26 14.53
N ILE A 51 22.48 -0.94 14.49
CA ILE A 51 21.87 -0.19 15.61
C ILE A 51 20.35 -0.19 15.42
N TRP A 52 19.67 -1.20 15.94
CA TRP A 52 18.21 -1.24 15.96
C TRP A 52 17.66 -0.10 16.83
N SER A 53 16.47 0.39 16.47
CA SER A 53 15.74 1.31 17.33
C SER A 53 15.35 0.63 18.65
N SER A 54 15.60 1.31 19.77
CA SER A 54 15.11 0.93 21.09
C SER A 54 14.57 2.18 21.81
N PRO A 55 13.51 2.05 22.63
CA PRO A 55 12.96 3.18 23.39
C PRO A 55 13.97 3.79 24.38
N GLU A 56 14.97 3.02 24.81
CA GLU A 56 15.88 3.35 25.91
C GLU A 56 17.28 3.79 25.46
N GLY A 57 17.55 3.90 24.15
CA GLY A 57 18.87 4.34 23.66
C GLY A 57 19.21 4.11 22.19
N GLY A 58 18.27 3.62 21.37
CA GLY A 58 18.48 3.42 19.93
C GLY A 58 18.16 4.66 19.10
N ARG A 59 18.50 4.63 17.81
CA ARG A 59 18.12 5.71 16.87
C ARG A 59 16.59 5.80 16.78
N LYS A 60 16.04 6.99 16.99
CA LYS A 60 14.61 7.27 16.77
C LYS A 60 14.29 7.09 15.29
N ILE A 61 13.31 6.24 14.97
CA ILE A 61 12.86 6.04 13.59
C ILE A 61 11.93 7.19 13.21
N ASP A 62 12.27 7.86 12.10
CA ASP A 62 11.40 8.86 11.49
C ASP A 62 10.01 8.29 11.24
N ILE A 63 8.96 9.07 11.52
CA ILE A 63 7.57 8.59 11.48
C ILE A 63 7.20 7.99 10.11
N GLY A 64 7.72 8.55 9.01
CA GLY A 64 7.51 8.06 7.65
C GLY A 64 8.24 6.75 7.30
N LYS A 65 9.22 6.33 8.12
CA LYS A 65 9.99 5.08 7.98
C LYS A 65 9.54 3.99 8.94
N GLN A 66 8.44 4.21 9.67
CA GLN A 66 7.92 3.21 10.59
C GLN A 66 7.27 2.04 9.84
N ILE A 67 7.25 0.88 10.51
CA ILE A 67 6.46 -0.27 10.06
C ILE A 67 5.18 -0.28 10.88
N PHE A 68 4.05 -0.14 10.19
CA PHE A 68 2.73 -0.13 10.78
C PHE A 68 2.16 -1.55 10.81
N CYS A 69 1.46 -1.89 11.90
CA CYS A 69 1.02 -3.25 12.17
C CYS A 69 -0.50 -3.33 12.26
N ASN A 70 -1.13 -4.04 11.33
CA ASN A 70 -2.56 -4.36 11.36
C ASN A 70 -2.85 -5.66 12.11
N ARG A 71 -1.91 -6.62 12.10
CA ARG A 71 -2.07 -7.93 12.76
C ARG A 71 -0.77 -8.38 13.39
N SER A 72 -0.87 -8.90 14.61
CA SER A 72 0.28 -9.33 15.40
C SER A 72 1.18 -10.29 14.62
N LEU A 73 2.47 -9.96 14.54
CA LEU A 73 3.46 -10.73 13.77
C LEU A 73 4.72 -10.88 14.59
N ASN A 74 4.94 -12.10 15.09
CA ASN A 74 6.17 -12.46 15.77
C ASN A 74 7.19 -12.95 14.74
N MET A 75 8.22 -12.13 14.47
CA MET A 75 9.23 -12.48 13.48
C MET A 75 10.06 -13.71 13.88
N LYS A 76 10.12 -14.09 15.17
CA LYS A 76 10.78 -15.33 15.60
C LYS A 76 10.16 -16.59 15.00
N ASN A 77 8.88 -16.55 14.65
CA ASN A 77 8.18 -17.68 14.03
C ASN A 77 8.33 -17.70 12.51
N VAL A 78 8.94 -16.66 11.92
CA VAL A 78 9.15 -16.55 10.48
C VAL A 78 10.50 -17.18 10.13
N VAL A 79 10.46 -18.25 9.33
CA VAL A 79 11.64 -19.00 8.88
C VAL A 79 12.10 -18.58 7.48
N ALA A 80 11.19 -18.02 6.67
CA ALA A 80 11.48 -17.58 5.32
C ALA A 80 10.86 -16.21 5.01
N ILE A 81 11.63 -15.33 4.36
CA ILE A 81 11.19 -14.01 3.91
C ILE A 81 11.36 -13.89 2.41
N GLY A 82 10.26 -13.60 1.74
CA GLY A 82 10.20 -13.45 0.29
C GLY A 82 9.97 -12.01 -0.12
N PHE A 83 10.54 -11.63 -1.26
CA PHE A 83 10.37 -10.30 -1.82
C PHE A 83 9.84 -10.38 -3.26
N ASP A 84 8.99 -9.42 -3.63
CA ASP A 84 8.91 -8.99 -5.03
C ASP A 84 10.13 -8.11 -5.38
N MET A 85 10.43 -8.00 -6.66
CA MET A 85 11.49 -7.15 -7.18
C MET A 85 10.97 -5.75 -7.51
N ASP A 86 10.11 -5.66 -8.53
CA ASP A 86 9.67 -4.38 -9.09
C ASP A 86 8.78 -3.65 -8.07
N TYR A 87 9.02 -2.35 -7.84
CA TYR A 87 8.36 -1.50 -6.83
C TYR A 87 8.46 -1.95 -5.36
N THR A 88 9.10 -3.09 -5.07
CA THR A 88 9.36 -3.58 -3.71
C THR A 88 10.83 -3.39 -3.34
N LEU A 89 11.74 -4.19 -3.90
CA LEU A 89 13.19 -3.98 -3.77
C LEU A 89 13.67 -2.85 -4.68
N ALA A 90 13.18 -2.82 -5.92
CA ALA A 90 13.49 -1.82 -6.93
C ALA A 90 12.40 -0.74 -6.97
N GLN A 91 12.56 0.33 -6.20
CA GLN A 91 11.64 1.46 -6.25
C GLN A 91 11.91 2.31 -7.50
N TYR A 92 10.97 2.32 -8.44
CA TYR A 92 11.07 3.14 -9.65
C TYR A 92 10.71 4.60 -9.38
N LYS A 93 11.32 5.50 -10.14
CA LYS A 93 11.00 6.93 -10.19
C LYS A 93 9.80 7.14 -11.10
N SER A 94 8.63 7.45 -10.52
CA SER A 94 7.39 7.67 -11.28
C SER A 94 7.57 8.68 -12.42
N GLU A 95 8.27 9.81 -12.16
CA GLU A 95 8.52 10.85 -13.17
C GLU A 95 9.15 10.32 -14.46
N THR A 96 10.08 9.36 -14.39
CA THR A 96 10.83 8.90 -15.55
C THR A 96 10.31 7.57 -16.08
N PHE A 97 10.01 6.62 -15.19
CA PHE A 97 9.62 5.27 -15.56
C PHE A 97 8.17 5.21 -16.05
N GLU A 98 7.22 5.85 -15.35
CA GLU A 98 5.83 5.88 -15.80
C GLU A 98 5.68 6.73 -17.07
N SER A 99 6.43 7.83 -17.19
CA SER A 99 6.50 8.62 -18.43
C SER A 99 6.98 7.79 -19.62
N LEU A 100 7.93 6.88 -19.40
CA LEU A 100 8.41 5.98 -20.45
C LEU A 100 7.33 4.96 -20.83
N ALA A 101 6.66 4.36 -19.86
CA ALA A 101 5.54 3.44 -20.09
C ALA A 101 4.38 4.11 -20.83
N TYR A 102 4.02 5.33 -20.43
CA TYR A 102 3.01 6.15 -21.07
C TYR A 102 3.33 6.42 -22.54
N LYS A 103 4.54 6.92 -22.84
CA LYS A 103 4.97 7.19 -24.22
C LYS A 103 5.02 5.94 -25.07
N GLY A 104 5.51 4.82 -24.51
CA GLY A 104 5.49 3.53 -25.20
C GLY A 104 4.07 3.08 -25.55
N THR A 105 3.14 3.22 -24.60
CA THR A 105 1.74 2.85 -24.77
C THR A 105 1.06 3.70 -25.85
N LEU A 106 1.28 5.02 -25.83
CA LEU A 106 0.77 5.93 -26.87
C LEU A 106 1.25 5.55 -28.28
N ASN A 107 2.55 5.27 -28.42
CA ASN A 107 3.12 4.86 -29.70
C ASN A 107 2.43 3.60 -30.24
N LYS A 108 2.17 2.62 -29.37
CA LYS A 108 1.46 1.39 -29.76
C LYS A 108 0.01 1.62 -30.12
N LEU A 109 -0.71 2.46 -29.36
CA LEU A 109 -2.10 2.80 -29.69
C LEU A 109 -2.20 3.41 -31.10
N VAL A 110 -1.30 4.31 -31.45
CA VAL A 110 -1.32 4.99 -32.76
C VAL A 110 -0.80 4.10 -33.87
N HIS A 111 0.35 3.44 -33.69
CA HIS A 111 1.01 2.68 -34.76
C HIS A 111 0.46 1.27 -34.95
N ASP A 112 0.08 0.59 -33.86
CA ASP A 112 -0.35 -0.82 -33.91
C ASP A 112 -1.88 -0.95 -33.92
N LEU A 113 -2.59 -0.05 -33.23
CA LEU A 113 -4.05 -0.11 -33.06
C LEU A 113 -4.82 0.98 -33.84
N GLY A 114 -4.12 1.82 -34.59
CA GLY A 114 -4.72 2.77 -35.52
C GLY A 114 -5.44 3.96 -34.86
N TYR A 115 -5.12 4.28 -33.61
CA TYR A 115 -5.66 5.48 -32.96
C TYR A 115 -5.15 6.78 -33.63
N PRO A 116 -5.86 7.92 -33.48
CA PRO A 116 -5.51 9.16 -34.14
C PRO A 116 -4.09 9.66 -33.82
N LYS A 117 -3.38 10.20 -34.81
CA LYS A 117 -1.96 10.61 -34.67
C LYS A 117 -1.76 11.78 -33.70
N GLU A 118 -2.80 12.55 -33.45
CA GLU A 118 -2.80 13.67 -32.50
C GLU A 118 -2.45 13.23 -31.07
N LEU A 119 -2.71 11.96 -30.72
CA LEU A 119 -2.38 11.38 -29.42
C LEU A 119 -0.88 11.44 -29.12
N LEU A 120 -0.01 11.41 -30.13
CA LEU A 120 1.45 11.48 -29.95
C LEU A 120 1.92 12.82 -29.37
N GLN A 121 1.08 13.86 -29.42
CA GLN A 121 1.38 15.19 -28.88
C GLN A 121 0.99 15.34 -27.40
N TRP A 122 0.35 14.32 -26.81
CA TRP A 122 -0.11 14.41 -25.44
C TRP A 122 1.03 14.36 -24.43
N SER A 123 0.87 15.12 -23.36
CA SER A 123 1.74 15.10 -22.19
C SER A 123 1.17 14.20 -21.09
N PHE A 124 2.07 13.72 -20.23
CA PHE A 124 1.73 12.92 -19.06
C PHE A 124 2.05 13.69 -17.79
N ASP A 125 1.05 13.80 -16.91
CA ASP A 125 1.24 14.29 -15.54
C ASP A 125 1.21 13.11 -14.56
N TRP A 126 2.40 12.66 -14.18
CA TRP A 126 2.59 11.54 -13.25
C TRP A 126 2.06 11.82 -11.84
N LYS A 127 1.76 13.09 -11.49
CA LYS A 127 1.22 13.44 -10.18
C LYS A 127 -0.29 13.40 -10.13
N TYR A 128 -0.99 13.28 -11.26
CA TYR A 128 -2.43 13.47 -11.31
C TYR A 128 -3.23 12.28 -10.78
N MET A 129 -2.79 11.05 -11.07
CA MET A 129 -3.45 9.83 -10.62
C MET A 129 -2.83 9.33 -9.31
N VAL A 130 -3.66 8.78 -8.44
CA VAL A 130 -3.21 8.13 -7.19
C VAL A 130 -3.63 6.67 -7.17
N ARG A 131 -2.94 5.88 -6.36
CA ARG A 131 -3.29 4.49 -6.13
C ARG A 131 -4.63 4.37 -5.39
N GLY A 132 -5.33 3.25 -5.57
CA GLY A 132 -6.60 2.97 -4.92
C GLY A 132 -7.84 3.49 -5.65
N LEU A 133 -7.66 4.12 -6.80
CA LEU A 133 -8.76 4.53 -7.68
C LEU A 133 -9.38 3.33 -8.38
N VAL A 134 -10.60 3.51 -8.87
CA VAL A 134 -11.34 2.50 -9.64
C VAL A 134 -11.83 3.12 -10.94
N LEU A 135 -11.51 2.49 -12.07
CA LEU A 135 -11.99 2.90 -13.38
C LEU A 135 -13.28 2.17 -13.72
N ASP A 136 -14.34 2.92 -14.04
CA ASP A 136 -15.56 2.41 -14.65
C ASP A 136 -15.37 2.40 -16.17
N LYS A 137 -15.10 1.21 -16.72
CA LYS A 137 -14.81 1.03 -18.14
C LYS A 137 -16.06 1.25 -19.00
N LYS A 138 -17.25 1.06 -18.43
CA LYS A 138 -18.52 1.24 -19.15
C LYS A 138 -18.86 2.72 -19.31
N ARG A 139 -18.65 3.51 -18.27
CA ARG A 139 -19.03 4.93 -18.23
C ARG A 139 -17.87 5.90 -18.49
N GLY A 140 -16.63 5.42 -18.60
CA GLY A 140 -15.46 6.29 -18.79
C GLY A 140 -15.09 7.10 -17.54
N ASN A 141 -15.43 6.60 -16.35
CA ASN A 141 -15.27 7.36 -15.11
C ASN A 141 -14.10 6.84 -14.25
N THR A 142 -13.43 7.74 -13.55
CA THR A 142 -12.46 7.42 -12.50
C THR A 142 -13.06 7.74 -11.13
N LEU A 143 -13.07 6.76 -10.24
CA LEU A 143 -13.80 6.79 -8.98
C LEU A 143 -12.84 6.69 -7.79
N LYS A 144 -13.12 7.47 -6.75
CA LYS A 144 -12.56 7.29 -5.40
C LYS A 144 -13.67 7.03 -4.40
N MET A 145 -13.54 5.91 -3.70
CA MET A 145 -14.56 5.41 -2.78
C MET A 145 -14.06 5.32 -1.35
N ASP A 146 -15.00 5.29 -0.40
CA ASP A 146 -14.74 4.86 0.97
C ASP A 146 -14.74 3.32 1.11
N ARG A 147 -14.45 2.84 2.33
CA ARG A 147 -14.42 1.41 2.68
C ARG A 147 -15.73 0.67 2.41
N HIS A 148 -16.85 1.39 2.36
CA HIS A 148 -18.19 0.83 2.14
C HIS A 148 -18.61 0.89 0.67
N LYS A 149 -17.68 1.25 -0.22
CA LYS A 149 -17.87 1.40 -1.67
C LYS A 149 -18.82 2.55 -2.05
N TYR A 150 -18.97 3.57 -1.20
CA TYR A 150 -19.65 4.80 -1.63
C TYR A 150 -18.69 5.68 -2.43
N VAL A 151 -19.11 6.07 -3.64
CA VAL A 151 -18.38 7.00 -4.50
C VAL A 151 -18.43 8.41 -3.90
N LYS A 152 -17.27 8.93 -3.48
CA LYS A 152 -17.18 10.29 -2.92
C LYS A 152 -16.66 11.29 -3.94
N VAL A 153 -15.61 10.91 -4.67
CA VAL A 153 -15.01 11.70 -5.76
C VAL A 153 -15.12 10.90 -7.04
N ALA A 154 -15.55 11.53 -8.13
CA ALA A 154 -15.64 10.89 -9.42
C ALA A 154 -15.37 11.90 -10.54
N TYR A 155 -14.66 11.45 -11.57
CA TYR A 155 -14.33 12.24 -12.75
C TYR A 155 -14.70 11.46 -14.01
N HIS A 156 -15.26 12.14 -15.00
CA HIS A 156 -15.43 11.62 -16.35
C HIS A 156 -14.34 12.24 -17.22
N GLY A 157 -13.38 11.43 -17.66
CA GLY A 157 -12.09 11.96 -18.12
C GLY A 157 -11.46 12.86 -17.04
N PHE A 158 -11.23 14.14 -17.34
CA PHE A 158 -10.76 15.13 -16.36
C PHE A 158 -11.84 16.09 -15.84
N ARG A 159 -13.10 15.89 -16.23
CA ARG A 159 -14.24 16.66 -15.72
C ARG A 159 -14.76 16.08 -14.42
N GLU A 160 -14.86 16.90 -13.37
CA GLU A 160 -15.48 16.47 -12.11
C GLU A 160 -16.98 16.18 -12.30
N ILE A 161 -17.44 15.06 -11.76
CA ILE A 161 -18.84 14.64 -11.81
C ILE A 161 -19.58 15.22 -10.60
N SER A 162 -20.72 15.86 -10.86
CA SER A 162 -21.52 16.50 -9.80
C SER A 162 -22.09 15.49 -8.80
N LYS A 163 -22.59 15.97 -7.66
CA LYS A 163 -23.22 15.10 -6.66
C LYS A 163 -24.45 14.41 -7.25
N GLU A 164 -25.25 15.14 -8.00
CA GLU A 164 -26.49 14.68 -8.63
C GLU A 164 -26.20 13.60 -9.68
N GLU A 165 -25.19 13.84 -10.54
CA GLU A 165 -24.73 12.87 -11.54
C GLU A 165 -24.17 11.60 -10.88
N LYS A 166 -23.41 11.73 -9.78
CA LYS A 166 -22.91 10.56 -9.02
C LYS A 166 -24.05 9.74 -8.43
N VAL A 167 -25.06 10.38 -7.85
CA VAL A 167 -26.22 9.67 -7.28
C VAL A 167 -27.03 9.00 -8.39
N ALA A 168 -27.22 9.65 -9.53
CA ALA A 168 -27.89 9.04 -10.68
C ALA A 168 -27.11 7.82 -11.23
N ALA A 169 -25.79 7.90 -11.28
CA ALA A 169 -24.95 6.83 -11.84
C ALA A 169 -24.69 5.66 -10.89
N TYR A 170 -24.47 5.94 -9.59
CA TYR A 170 -23.96 4.98 -8.59
C TYR A 170 -24.79 4.93 -7.30
N GLY A 171 -25.83 5.76 -7.16
CA GLY A 171 -26.63 5.85 -5.93
C GLY A 171 -27.78 4.85 -5.83
N SER A 172 -28.04 4.06 -6.88
CA SER A 172 -29.09 3.04 -6.85
C SER A 172 -28.72 1.91 -5.89
N THR A 173 -29.51 1.74 -4.84
CA THR A 173 -29.32 0.67 -3.85
C THR A 173 -29.87 -0.69 -4.31
N LEU A 174 -30.69 -0.69 -5.37
CA LEU A 174 -31.26 -1.92 -5.95
C LEU A 174 -30.26 -2.65 -6.85
N ILE A 175 -29.32 -1.92 -7.46
CA ILE A 175 -28.25 -2.47 -8.29
C ILE A 175 -26.94 -2.24 -7.54
N ARG A 176 -26.48 -3.25 -6.81
CA ARG A 176 -25.24 -3.14 -6.06
C ARG A 176 -24.05 -3.41 -6.99
N ASP A 177 -23.45 -2.34 -7.49
CA ASP A 177 -22.18 -2.41 -8.21
C ASP A 177 -21.12 -3.09 -7.33
N ALA A 178 -20.51 -4.16 -7.84
CA ALA A 178 -19.41 -4.81 -7.14
C ALA A 178 -18.16 -3.92 -7.12
N PHE A 179 -18.00 -3.02 -8.10
CA PHE A 179 -16.78 -2.23 -8.31
C PHE A 179 -15.53 -3.11 -8.40
N ASP A 180 -15.70 -4.28 -9.00
CA ASP A 180 -14.69 -5.31 -9.20
C ASP A 180 -14.61 -5.65 -10.69
N GLU A 181 -13.59 -6.41 -11.11
CA GLU A 181 -13.44 -6.85 -12.50
C GLU A 181 -14.57 -7.82 -12.91
N PRO A 182 -14.98 -7.86 -14.21
CA PRO A 182 -14.34 -7.22 -15.38
C PRO A 182 -14.81 -5.80 -15.71
N GLU A 183 -15.97 -5.35 -15.23
CA GLU A 183 -16.56 -4.05 -15.60
C GLU A 183 -15.74 -2.87 -15.08
N TYR A 184 -15.11 -3.05 -13.92
CA TYR A 184 -14.23 -2.06 -13.31
C TYR A 184 -12.77 -2.48 -13.40
N ALA A 185 -11.85 -1.53 -13.39
CA ALA A 185 -10.42 -1.78 -13.23
C ALA A 185 -9.91 -1.15 -11.94
N LEU A 186 -9.09 -1.90 -11.21
CA LEU A 186 -8.58 -1.51 -9.90
C LEU A 186 -7.17 -0.96 -10.04
N ILE A 187 -6.97 0.30 -9.67
CA ILE A 187 -5.66 0.95 -9.74
C ILE A 187 -4.88 0.63 -8.46
N ASP A 188 -4.52 -0.64 -8.34
CA ASP A 188 -3.84 -1.18 -7.17
C ASP A 188 -2.32 -1.29 -7.39
N THR A 189 -1.74 -0.76 -8.46
CA THR A 189 -0.27 -0.72 -8.68
C THR A 189 0.17 0.64 -9.22
N LEU A 190 1.44 1.00 -9.00
CA LEU A 190 2.02 2.21 -9.57
C LEU A 190 2.12 2.15 -11.10
N PHE A 191 2.30 0.95 -11.68
CA PHE A 191 2.24 0.76 -13.15
C PHE A 191 0.89 1.19 -13.76
N SER A 192 -0.19 1.03 -13.01
CA SER A 192 -1.55 1.32 -13.48
C SER A 192 -1.87 2.82 -13.50
N LEU A 193 -1.03 3.70 -12.92
CA LEU A 193 -1.30 5.15 -12.88
C LEU A 193 -1.22 5.78 -14.27
N ALA A 194 -0.21 5.41 -15.06
CA ALA A 194 -0.06 5.87 -16.43
C ALA A 194 -1.22 5.40 -17.33
N GLU A 195 -1.64 4.15 -17.16
CA GLU A 195 -2.80 3.56 -17.83
C GLU A 195 -4.10 4.32 -17.49
N ALA A 196 -4.33 4.61 -16.22
CA ALA A 196 -5.51 5.36 -15.76
C ALA A 196 -5.54 6.79 -16.31
N TYR A 197 -4.40 7.48 -16.28
CA TYR A 197 -4.29 8.84 -16.82
C TYR A 197 -4.55 8.87 -18.33
N LEU A 198 -3.96 7.93 -19.07
CA LEU A 198 -4.17 7.83 -20.51
C LEU A 198 -5.62 7.49 -20.85
N PHE A 199 -6.26 6.61 -20.08
CA PHE A 199 -7.67 6.32 -20.23
C PHE A 199 -8.54 7.58 -20.04
N ALA A 200 -8.25 8.40 -19.02
CA ALA A 200 -8.96 9.65 -18.80
C ALA A 200 -8.79 10.64 -19.98
N GLN A 201 -7.59 10.77 -20.54
CA GLN A 201 -7.34 11.58 -21.74
C GLN A 201 -8.12 11.07 -22.95
N LEU A 202 -8.17 9.75 -23.14
CA LEU A 202 -8.90 9.12 -24.23
C LEU A 202 -10.41 9.37 -24.11
N VAL A 203 -10.97 9.32 -22.90
CA VAL A 203 -12.37 9.66 -22.62
C VAL A 203 -12.65 11.12 -23.04
N ASP A 204 -11.86 12.07 -22.53
CA ASP A 204 -12.02 13.49 -22.90
C ASP A 204 -11.86 13.71 -24.41
N PHE A 205 -10.90 13.04 -25.05
CA PHE A 205 -10.70 13.18 -26.48
C PHE A 205 -11.86 12.63 -27.30
N LYS A 206 -12.39 11.46 -26.92
CA LYS A 206 -13.55 10.85 -27.59
C LYS A 206 -14.77 11.76 -27.52
N ASP A 207 -15.04 12.32 -26.34
CA ASP A 207 -16.21 13.18 -26.11
C ASP A 207 -16.12 14.51 -26.87
N ASN A 208 -14.92 15.08 -26.94
CA ASN A 208 -14.69 16.33 -27.67
C ASN A 208 -14.52 16.16 -29.19
N ASN A 209 -14.29 14.93 -29.67
CA ASN A 209 -14.03 14.64 -31.09
C ASN A 209 -14.89 13.47 -31.58
N LEU A 210 -16.20 13.69 -31.61
CA LEU A 210 -17.17 12.70 -32.09
C LEU A 210 -16.78 12.15 -33.48
N GLY A 211 -16.69 10.82 -33.57
CA GLY A 211 -16.35 10.11 -34.81
C GLY A 211 -14.87 9.83 -35.05
N LYS A 212 -13.93 10.44 -34.29
CA LYS A 212 -12.49 10.13 -34.42
C LYS A 212 -12.07 8.81 -33.77
N ILE A 213 -12.76 8.40 -32.71
CA ILE A 213 -12.57 7.10 -32.05
C ILE A 213 -13.90 6.35 -32.11
N SER A 214 -13.92 5.26 -32.87
CA SER A 214 -15.09 4.38 -33.02
C SER A 214 -15.31 3.47 -31.81
N ALA A 215 -14.23 3.03 -31.15
CA ALA A 215 -14.26 2.19 -29.96
C ALA A 215 -15.05 2.85 -28.81
N ASP A 216 -15.84 2.08 -28.07
CA ASP A 216 -16.46 2.54 -26.83
C ASP A 216 -15.43 2.62 -25.69
N TYR A 217 -15.80 3.20 -24.54
CA TYR A 217 -14.87 3.34 -23.42
C TYR A 217 -14.33 1.98 -22.93
N PHE A 218 -15.15 0.93 -23.00
CA PHE A 218 -14.75 -0.40 -22.54
C PHE A 218 -13.64 -0.98 -23.43
N GLN A 219 -13.82 -0.89 -24.74
CA GLN A 219 -12.83 -1.31 -25.71
C GLN A 219 -11.58 -0.42 -25.67
N MET A 220 -11.73 0.89 -25.49
CA MET A 220 -10.59 1.81 -25.29
C MET A 220 -9.73 1.39 -24.11
N TYR A 221 -10.34 1.06 -22.97
CA TYR A 221 -9.59 0.56 -21.82
C TYR A 221 -8.85 -0.75 -22.14
N LYS A 222 -9.51 -1.68 -22.85
CA LYS A 222 -8.88 -2.95 -23.27
C LYS A 222 -7.70 -2.72 -24.21
N ASP A 223 -7.81 -1.76 -25.13
CA ASP A 223 -6.75 -1.39 -26.06
C ASP A 223 -5.55 -0.78 -25.32
N VAL A 224 -5.80 0.13 -24.37
CA VAL A 224 -4.75 0.68 -23.50
C VAL A 224 -4.06 -0.45 -22.74
N ARG A 225 -4.83 -1.34 -22.11
CA ARG A 225 -4.28 -2.46 -21.34
C ARG A 225 -3.43 -3.39 -22.20
N ALA A 226 -3.90 -3.70 -23.41
CA ALA A 226 -3.17 -4.51 -24.37
C ALA A 226 -1.86 -3.83 -24.80
N ALA A 227 -1.89 -2.52 -25.06
CA ALA A 227 -0.71 -1.74 -25.40
C ALA A 227 0.33 -1.69 -24.26
N VAL A 228 -0.13 -1.52 -23.01
CA VAL A 228 0.75 -1.58 -21.81
C VAL A 228 1.39 -2.96 -21.70
N ASP A 229 0.61 -4.04 -21.79
CA ASP A 229 1.12 -5.41 -21.72
C ASP A 229 2.15 -5.68 -22.85
N LEU A 230 1.91 -5.17 -24.06
CA LEU A 230 2.85 -5.24 -25.17
C LEU A 230 4.16 -4.49 -24.87
N CYS A 231 4.11 -3.30 -24.27
CA CYS A 231 5.30 -2.53 -23.87
C CYS A 231 6.17 -3.26 -22.83
N HIS A 232 5.55 -4.06 -21.97
CA HIS A 232 6.28 -4.89 -21.01
C HIS A 232 6.87 -6.15 -21.66
N ARG A 233 6.22 -6.71 -22.69
CA ARG A 233 6.64 -7.95 -23.38
C ARG A 233 7.69 -7.74 -24.46
N ASP A 234 7.59 -6.66 -25.25
CA ASP A 234 8.52 -6.39 -26.36
C ASP A 234 9.90 -5.87 -25.91
N GLY A 235 10.05 -5.66 -24.61
CA GLY A 235 11.28 -5.21 -23.98
C GLY A 235 11.58 -3.73 -24.17
N THR A 236 10.66 -2.93 -24.71
CA THR A 236 10.87 -1.47 -24.90
C THR A 236 11.24 -0.80 -23.58
N LEU A 237 10.48 -1.08 -22.52
CA LEU A 237 10.76 -0.56 -21.18
C LEU A 237 12.07 -1.11 -20.63
N LYS A 238 12.24 -2.43 -20.70
CA LYS A 238 13.38 -3.15 -20.13
C LYS A 238 14.71 -2.70 -20.76
N LYS A 239 14.75 -2.51 -22.09
CA LYS A 239 15.93 -2.05 -22.83
C LYS A 239 16.36 -0.64 -22.42
N MET A 240 15.40 0.26 -22.19
CA MET A 240 15.70 1.63 -21.78
C MET A 240 16.19 1.71 -20.34
N VAL A 241 15.58 0.94 -19.44
CA VAL A 241 16.05 0.81 -18.05
C VAL A 241 17.43 0.18 -18.01
N ALA A 242 17.68 -0.87 -18.80
CA ALA A 242 18.97 -1.53 -18.85
C ALA A 242 20.13 -0.62 -19.29
N LYS A 243 19.86 0.34 -20.19
CA LYS A 243 20.87 1.31 -20.66
C LYS A 243 21.27 2.33 -19.58
N ASP A 244 20.33 2.75 -18.74
CA ASP A 244 20.58 3.73 -17.68
C ASP A 244 19.66 3.48 -16.48
N PRO A 245 19.96 2.47 -15.63
CA PRO A 245 19.09 2.12 -14.51
C PRO A 245 18.95 3.27 -13.50
N ASN A 246 19.99 4.08 -13.33
CA ASN A 246 20.02 5.19 -12.37
C ASN A 246 18.99 6.28 -12.68
N ARG A 247 18.65 6.46 -13.96
CA ARG A 247 17.59 7.38 -14.38
C ARG A 247 16.21 6.93 -13.92
N TYR A 248 15.95 5.63 -13.84
CA TYR A 248 14.62 5.08 -13.61
C TYR A 248 14.42 4.47 -12.23
N ILE A 249 15.47 4.04 -11.55
CA ILE A 249 15.40 3.34 -10.26
C ILE A 249 16.03 4.21 -9.16
N ASN A 250 15.38 4.30 -8.01
CA ASN A 250 15.91 4.94 -6.82
C ASN A 250 17.07 4.11 -6.25
N LYS A 251 18.18 4.78 -5.95
CA LYS A 251 19.29 4.14 -5.25
C LYS A 251 18.97 4.05 -3.77
N ASP A 252 19.04 2.85 -3.21
CA ASP A 252 18.96 2.63 -1.77
C ASP A 252 20.18 1.84 -1.30
N THR A 253 21.02 2.47 -0.47
CA THR A 253 22.20 1.85 0.15
C THR A 253 21.87 0.73 1.12
N SER A 254 20.63 0.69 1.61
CA SER A 254 20.21 -0.10 2.75
C SER A 254 19.69 -1.48 2.36
N ILE A 255 19.49 -1.74 1.06
CA ILE A 255 19.03 -3.04 0.53
C ILE A 255 20.01 -4.15 0.91
N VAL A 256 21.30 -3.97 0.59
CA VAL A 256 22.33 -4.99 0.89
C VAL A 256 22.48 -5.25 2.39
N PRO A 257 22.62 -4.21 3.27
CA PRO A 257 22.60 -4.41 4.71
C PRO A 257 21.36 -5.14 5.22
N MET A 258 20.17 -4.81 4.69
CA MET A 258 18.92 -5.47 5.07
C MET A 258 18.93 -6.96 4.71
N LEU A 259 19.30 -7.32 3.47
CA LEU A 259 19.34 -8.72 3.04
C LEU A 259 20.37 -9.53 3.84
N LYS A 260 21.56 -8.95 4.11
CA LYS A 260 22.58 -9.59 4.97
C LYS A 260 22.04 -9.84 6.38
N MET A 261 21.45 -8.82 7.01
CA MET A 261 20.85 -8.94 8.34
C MET A 261 19.81 -10.06 8.39
N LEU A 262 18.96 -10.18 7.35
CA LEU A 262 17.95 -11.25 7.29
C LEU A 262 18.58 -12.64 7.16
N LYS A 263 19.58 -12.83 6.29
CA LYS A 263 20.27 -14.12 6.18
C LYS A 263 21.06 -14.49 7.44
N GLU A 264 21.79 -13.54 8.02
CA GLU A 264 22.57 -13.73 9.26
C GLU A 264 21.67 -14.06 10.45
N SER A 265 20.39 -13.65 10.40
CA SER A 265 19.38 -14.04 11.40
C SER A 265 18.89 -15.49 11.29
N GLY A 266 19.45 -16.28 10.38
CA GLY A 266 19.12 -17.69 10.19
C GLY A 266 17.84 -17.94 9.38
N ARG A 267 17.32 -16.91 8.68
CA ARG A 267 16.11 -17.01 7.85
C ARG A 267 16.48 -17.24 6.39
N ALA A 268 15.69 -18.07 5.71
CA ALA A 268 15.79 -18.22 4.28
C ALA A 268 15.25 -16.95 3.58
N VAL A 269 16.00 -16.41 2.62
CA VAL A 269 15.64 -15.21 1.87
C VAL A 269 15.42 -15.59 0.41
N PHE A 270 14.27 -15.21 -0.16
CA PHE A 270 13.94 -15.56 -1.54
C PHE A 270 13.34 -14.41 -2.35
N LEU A 271 13.47 -14.49 -3.67
CA LEU A 271 12.93 -13.50 -4.62
C LEU A 271 11.91 -14.18 -5.53
N VAL A 272 10.71 -13.59 -5.69
CA VAL A 272 9.69 -14.04 -6.65
C VAL A 272 9.21 -12.86 -7.47
N THR A 273 9.60 -12.81 -8.74
CA THR A 273 9.25 -11.71 -9.65
C THR A 273 8.56 -12.20 -10.92
N ASN A 274 7.71 -11.35 -11.50
CA ASN A 274 7.13 -11.56 -12.84
C ASN A 274 8.14 -11.23 -13.95
N SER A 275 9.20 -10.50 -13.64
CA SER A 275 10.30 -10.21 -14.56
C SER A 275 11.10 -11.47 -14.90
N LEU A 276 11.65 -11.51 -16.12
CA LEU A 276 12.50 -12.61 -16.60
C LEU A 276 13.96 -12.38 -16.18
N TRP A 277 14.76 -13.44 -16.21
CA TRP A 277 16.15 -13.47 -15.74
C TRP A 277 17.00 -12.30 -16.21
N ASP A 278 17.06 -12.02 -17.52
CA ASP A 278 17.95 -10.99 -18.08
C ASP A 278 17.71 -9.61 -17.43
N TYR A 279 16.44 -9.25 -17.26
CA TYR A 279 16.07 -7.97 -16.67
C TYR A 279 16.28 -7.97 -15.15
N THR A 280 15.92 -9.06 -14.49
CA THR A 280 16.15 -9.23 -13.05
C THR A 280 17.63 -9.10 -12.69
N ASN A 281 18.51 -9.74 -13.47
CA ASN A 281 19.95 -9.67 -13.23
C ASN A 281 20.49 -8.23 -13.35
N ILE A 282 20.01 -7.45 -14.32
CA ILE A 282 20.40 -6.05 -14.51
C ILE A 282 19.95 -5.18 -13.33
N VAL A 283 18.69 -5.30 -12.94
CA VAL A 283 18.11 -4.52 -11.83
C VAL A 283 18.80 -4.87 -10.52
N MET A 284 19.01 -6.15 -10.24
CA MET A 284 19.65 -6.60 -9.01
C MET A 284 21.13 -6.23 -8.95
N ASN A 285 21.85 -6.24 -10.08
CA ASN A 285 23.20 -5.68 -10.16
C ASN A 285 23.22 -4.18 -9.85
N PHE A 286 22.23 -3.41 -10.31
CA PHE A 286 22.14 -2.00 -9.96
C PHE A 286 21.87 -1.77 -8.46
N LEU A 287 21.01 -2.59 -7.84
CA LEU A 287 20.65 -2.47 -6.43
C LEU A 287 21.75 -2.97 -5.48
N CYS A 288 22.42 -4.07 -5.84
CA CYS A 288 23.33 -4.80 -4.95
C CYS A 288 24.80 -4.75 -5.36
N GLY A 289 25.11 -4.27 -6.57
CA GLY A 289 26.45 -4.28 -7.14
C GLY A 289 27.44 -3.34 -6.44
N PRO A 290 28.76 -3.62 -6.53
CA PRO A 290 29.79 -2.78 -5.97
C PRO A 290 29.79 -1.39 -6.61
N ARG A 291 29.96 -0.35 -5.78
CA ARG A 291 30.00 1.05 -6.22
C ARG A 291 31.40 1.40 -6.71
N THR A 292 31.81 0.89 -7.87
CA THR A 292 33.01 1.43 -8.54
C THR A 292 32.62 2.61 -9.44
N LEU A 293 33.46 3.66 -9.45
CA LEU A 293 33.25 4.90 -10.21
C LEU A 293 33.30 4.72 -11.74
N ASP A 294 33.67 3.55 -12.23
CA ASP A 294 33.76 3.28 -13.66
C ASP A 294 32.52 2.50 -14.11
N GLY A 295 31.68 3.17 -14.91
CA GLY A 295 30.36 2.72 -15.39
C GLY A 295 30.35 1.53 -16.36
N CYS A 296 31.29 0.60 -16.21
CA CYS A 296 31.38 -0.64 -16.97
C CYS A 296 31.78 -1.78 -16.03
N SER A 297 30.82 -2.33 -15.29
CA SER A 297 31.01 -3.59 -14.58
C SER A 297 30.13 -4.64 -15.24
N ALA A 298 30.76 -5.67 -15.81
CA ALA A 298 30.09 -6.83 -16.36
C ALA A 298 29.04 -7.37 -15.38
N SER A 299 27.89 -7.82 -15.89
CA SER A 299 26.80 -8.42 -15.11
C SER A 299 27.36 -9.44 -14.11
N ASN A 300 27.48 -9.03 -12.85
CA ASN A 300 28.08 -9.87 -11.83
C ASN A 300 26.97 -10.66 -11.13
N LEU A 301 27.23 -11.93 -10.85
CA LEU A 301 26.30 -12.83 -10.17
C LEU A 301 26.43 -12.74 -8.63
N ASP A 302 27.31 -11.89 -8.10
CA ASP A 302 27.56 -11.71 -6.67
C ASP A 302 26.32 -11.39 -5.85
N TRP A 303 25.30 -10.73 -6.42
CA TRP A 303 24.07 -10.41 -5.70
C TRP A 303 23.26 -11.66 -5.32
N LEU A 304 23.45 -12.78 -6.05
CA LEU A 304 22.77 -14.04 -5.76
C LEU A 304 23.09 -14.57 -4.36
N GLN A 305 24.25 -14.23 -3.79
CA GLN A 305 24.62 -14.67 -2.44
C GLN A 305 23.63 -14.21 -1.35
N TYR A 306 22.89 -13.12 -1.62
CA TYR A 306 21.89 -12.55 -0.71
C TYR A 306 20.55 -13.27 -0.71
N PHE A 307 20.39 -14.29 -1.56
CA PHE A 307 19.19 -15.11 -1.66
C PHE A 307 19.56 -16.58 -1.52
N ASP A 308 18.60 -17.40 -1.13
CA ASP A 308 18.69 -18.86 -1.13
C ASP A 308 17.98 -19.43 -2.37
N VAL A 309 16.88 -18.77 -2.79
CA VAL A 309 16.13 -19.11 -4.00
C VAL A 309 15.69 -17.83 -4.74
N VAL A 310 15.88 -17.81 -6.05
CA VAL A 310 15.36 -16.77 -6.95
C VAL A 310 14.43 -17.42 -7.97
N ILE A 311 13.19 -16.94 -8.08
CA ILE A 311 12.20 -17.36 -9.07
C ILE A 311 11.82 -16.18 -9.95
N THR A 312 12.15 -16.28 -11.22
CA THR A 312 11.81 -15.31 -12.26
C THR A 312 10.59 -15.77 -13.07
N GLY A 313 9.93 -14.89 -13.82
CA GLY A 313 8.81 -15.25 -14.69
C GLY A 313 7.66 -15.98 -13.97
N SER A 314 7.44 -15.69 -12.68
CA SER A 314 6.52 -16.45 -11.82
C SER A 314 5.04 -16.36 -12.21
N ALA A 315 4.64 -15.33 -12.97
CA ALA A 315 3.27 -15.08 -13.41
C ALA A 315 2.26 -14.95 -12.25
N LYS A 316 2.66 -14.27 -11.17
CA LYS A 316 1.76 -13.83 -10.09
C LYS A 316 0.56 -13.06 -10.65
N PRO A 317 -0.67 -13.29 -10.12
CA PRO A 317 -0.98 -14.04 -8.90
C PRO A 317 -1.09 -15.57 -9.08
N ARG A 318 -1.00 -16.11 -10.31
CA ARG A 318 -1.18 -17.56 -10.56
C ARG A 318 -0.16 -18.42 -9.82
N PHE A 319 1.04 -17.90 -9.60
CA PHE A 319 2.08 -18.53 -8.79
C PHE A 319 1.57 -19.03 -7.42
N PHE A 320 0.67 -18.25 -6.79
CA PHE A 320 0.13 -18.54 -5.45
C PHE A 320 -1.13 -19.42 -5.46
N HIS A 321 -1.51 -19.99 -6.60
CA HIS A 321 -2.64 -20.93 -6.66
C HIS A 321 -2.15 -22.37 -6.52
N ASP A 322 -2.75 -23.12 -5.60
CA ASP A 322 -2.42 -24.54 -5.36
C ASP A 322 -2.70 -25.43 -6.58
N GLU A 323 -3.68 -25.07 -7.41
CA GLU A 323 -4.02 -25.77 -8.65
C GLU A 323 -3.07 -25.44 -9.81
N ASN A 324 -2.12 -24.51 -9.63
CA ASN A 324 -1.22 -24.10 -10.70
C ASN A 324 -0.22 -25.23 -11.03
N ARG A 325 -0.38 -25.85 -12.19
CA ARG A 325 0.52 -26.90 -12.71
C ARG A 325 1.67 -26.35 -13.56
N ALA A 326 2.08 -25.10 -13.35
CA ALA A 326 3.20 -24.51 -14.07
C ALA A 326 4.50 -25.28 -13.79
N ASN A 327 5.22 -25.63 -14.87
CA ASN A 327 6.54 -26.25 -14.76
C ASN A 327 7.54 -25.28 -14.14
N LEU A 328 8.51 -25.84 -13.42
CA LEU A 328 9.66 -25.12 -12.91
C LEU A 328 10.87 -25.45 -13.78
N PHE A 329 11.56 -24.43 -14.26
CA PHE A 329 12.80 -24.58 -15.02
C PHE A 329 13.94 -24.01 -14.20
N GLU A 330 15.09 -24.68 -14.17
CA GLU A 330 16.31 -24.10 -13.63
C GLU A 330 16.89 -23.14 -14.68
N VAL A 331 17.35 -21.99 -14.24
CA VAL A 331 17.99 -21.00 -15.11
C VAL A 331 19.49 -21.14 -14.94
N ASP A 332 20.22 -21.39 -16.03
CA ASP A 332 21.66 -21.25 -16.00
C ASP A 332 22.03 -19.75 -15.94
N PRO A 333 22.61 -19.23 -14.84
CA PRO A 333 22.82 -17.80 -14.67
C PRO A 333 23.77 -17.17 -15.69
N GLU A 334 24.69 -17.96 -16.25
CA GLU A 334 25.68 -17.49 -17.21
C GLU A 334 25.11 -17.37 -18.63
N SER A 335 24.40 -18.41 -19.10
CA SER A 335 23.83 -18.42 -20.46
C SER A 335 22.40 -17.89 -20.54
N GLY A 336 21.68 -17.83 -19.42
CA GLY A 336 20.23 -17.55 -19.37
C GLY A 336 19.36 -18.69 -19.89
N MET A 337 19.93 -19.85 -20.24
CA MET A 337 19.18 -20.99 -20.77
C MET A 337 18.32 -21.66 -19.70
N LEU A 338 17.17 -22.19 -20.13
CA LEU A 338 16.24 -22.92 -19.27
C LEU A 338 16.53 -24.42 -19.33
N LEU A 339 16.76 -25.02 -18.18
CA LEU A 339 16.95 -26.45 -18.00
C LEU A 339 15.68 -27.06 -17.42
N ASN A 340 15.23 -28.18 -17.98
CA ASN A 340 14.08 -28.92 -17.48
C ASN A 340 14.38 -29.48 -16.09
N THR A 341 13.41 -29.38 -15.18
CA THR A 341 13.50 -29.96 -13.85
C THR A 341 12.28 -30.84 -13.55
N ASP A 342 12.48 -31.88 -12.75
CA ASP A 342 11.42 -32.56 -12.01
C ASP A 342 11.28 -31.88 -10.65
N ASN A 343 10.31 -30.96 -10.54
CA ASN A 343 9.99 -30.21 -9.31
C ASN A 343 11.22 -29.52 -8.66
N GLY A 344 12.14 -28.99 -9.46
CA GLY A 344 13.37 -28.33 -8.99
C GLY A 344 14.62 -29.21 -8.98
N THR A 345 14.50 -30.49 -9.35
CA THR A 345 15.65 -31.38 -9.57
C THR A 345 16.00 -31.43 -11.07
N PRO A 346 17.22 -31.09 -11.49
CA PRO A 346 17.57 -31.06 -12.92
C PRO A 346 17.44 -32.42 -13.58
N MET A 347 16.80 -32.48 -14.75
CA MET A 347 16.63 -33.72 -15.51
C MET A 347 17.83 -33.98 -16.44
N PRO A 348 18.32 -35.23 -16.56
CA PRO A 348 19.43 -35.55 -17.46
C PRO A 348 19.05 -35.35 -18.94
N GLN A 349 19.91 -34.67 -19.70
CA GLN A 349 19.72 -34.46 -21.14
C GLN A 349 20.19 -35.68 -21.94
N VAL A 350 19.44 -36.05 -22.98
CA VAL A 350 19.57 -37.35 -23.69
C VAL A 350 20.89 -37.49 -24.48
N ASP A 351 21.52 -36.39 -24.92
CA ASP A 351 22.67 -36.43 -25.85
C ASP A 351 23.96 -35.75 -25.35
N THR A 352 24.00 -35.26 -24.12
CA THR A 352 25.23 -34.70 -23.53
C THR A 352 25.81 -35.70 -22.56
N SER A 353 26.85 -36.42 -22.98
CA SER A 353 27.69 -37.32 -22.18
C SER A 353 27.74 -36.92 -20.71
N LEU A 354 26.96 -37.61 -19.86
CA LEU A 354 26.98 -37.64 -18.39
C LEU A 354 27.53 -36.40 -17.68
N ARG A 355 27.19 -35.20 -18.16
CA ARG A 355 27.28 -34.00 -17.33
C ARG A 355 25.98 -33.99 -16.54
N LEU A 356 25.92 -34.83 -15.51
CA LEU A 356 25.26 -34.39 -14.27
C LEU A 356 25.73 -32.93 -14.11
N PRO A 357 24.84 -31.92 -14.03
CA PRO A 357 25.31 -30.61 -13.63
C PRO A 357 26.02 -30.88 -12.32
N LEU A 358 27.35 -30.76 -12.32
CA LEU A 358 28.12 -30.89 -11.10
C LEU A 358 27.37 -29.99 -10.14
N MET A 359 26.76 -30.58 -9.10
CA MET A 359 26.31 -29.82 -7.95
C MET A 359 27.57 -29.15 -7.46
N SER A 360 27.82 -27.96 -7.97
CA SER A 360 28.96 -27.16 -7.61
C SER A 360 28.65 -26.84 -6.15
N PRO A 361 29.42 -27.38 -5.19
CA PRO A 361 29.10 -27.21 -3.77
C PRO A 361 29.09 -25.73 -3.33
N ASN A 362 29.50 -24.83 -4.23
CA ASN A 362 29.68 -23.39 -4.05
C ASN A 362 28.60 -22.49 -4.67
N LYS A 363 27.54 -23.00 -5.33
CA LYS A 363 26.42 -22.12 -5.73
C LYS A 363 25.42 -22.00 -4.58
N SER A 364 25.59 -20.97 -3.76
CA SER A 364 24.78 -20.70 -2.55
C SER A 364 23.31 -20.35 -2.84
N CYS A 365 22.96 -20.00 -4.08
CA CYS A 365 21.61 -19.63 -4.47
C CYS A 365 21.19 -20.39 -5.74
N LYS A 366 19.96 -20.93 -5.73
CA LYS A 366 19.35 -21.57 -6.91
C LYS A 366 18.45 -20.60 -7.66
N VAL A 367 18.54 -20.59 -8.99
CA VAL A 367 17.76 -19.69 -9.85
C VAL A 367 16.80 -20.52 -10.70
N PHE A 368 15.53 -20.14 -10.69
CA PHE A 368 14.47 -20.81 -11.43
C PHE A 368 13.61 -19.81 -12.21
N GLN A 369 12.82 -20.35 -13.14
CA GLN A 369 11.78 -19.63 -13.86
C GLN A 369 10.46 -20.39 -13.82
N GLY A 370 9.36 -19.66 -13.59
CA GLY A 370 8.00 -20.20 -13.55
C GLY A 370 7.63 -20.83 -12.20
N GLY A 371 7.07 -22.03 -12.24
CA GLY A 371 6.67 -22.78 -11.05
C GLY A 371 5.45 -22.24 -10.29
N ASN A 372 5.30 -22.73 -9.06
CA ASN A 372 4.22 -22.41 -8.14
C ASN A 372 4.73 -22.39 -6.69
N VAL A 373 3.87 -21.98 -5.76
CA VAL A 373 4.17 -21.96 -4.31
C VAL A 373 4.59 -23.33 -3.75
N GLY A 374 4.00 -24.42 -4.23
CA GLY A 374 4.33 -25.77 -3.76
C GLY A 374 5.77 -26.17 -4.06
N HIS A 375 6.30 -25.75 -5.21
CA HIS A 375 7.72 -25.92 -5.51
C HIS A 375 8.60 -25.13 -4.55
N LEU A 376 8.25 -23.87 -4.28
CA LEU A 376 9.01 -23.02 -3.36
C LEU A 376 9.03 -23.58 -1.93
N HIS A 377 7.89 -24.08 -1.45
CA HIS A 377 7.82 -24.74 -0.13
C HIS A 377 8.74 -25.94 -0.03
N LYS A 378 8.77 -26.79 -1.06
CA LYS A 378 9.69 -27.93 -1.13
C LYS A 378 11.16 -27.48 -1.20
N LEU A 379 11.47 -26.48 -2.02
CA LEU A 379 12.84 -25.96 -2.17
C LEU A 379 13.40 -25.37 -0.88
N LEU A 380 12.56 -24.72 -0.08
CA LEU A 380 12.95 -24.06 1.18
C LEU A 380 12.62 -24.90 2.43
N SER A 381 12.12 -26.13 2.26
CA SER A 381 11.69 -27.00 3.38
C SER A 381 10.72 -26.30 4.34
N ILE A 382 9.77 -25.54 3.81
CA ILE A 382 8.76 -24.82 4.60
C ILE A 382 7.66 -25.80 5.02
N GLU A 383 7.49 -25.98 6.32
CA GLU A 383 6.47 -26.87 6.89
C GLU A 383 5.10 -26.18 6.99
N SER A 384 5.10 -24.89 7.34
CA SER A 384 3.88 -24.10 7.50
C SER A 384 3.97 -22.78 6.75
N SER A 385 2.95 -22.52 5.93
CA SER A 385 2.69 -21.22 5.30
C SER A 385 2.76 -20.02 6.26
N SER A 386 2.38 -20.20 7.53
CA SER A 386 2.38 -19.13 8.52
C SER A 386 3.78 -18.68 8.95
N GLN A 387 4.81 -19.48 8.63
CA GLN A 387 6.23 -19.18 8.87
C GLN A 387 6.86 -18.37 7.73
N VAL A 388 6.10 -18.03 6.69
CA VAL A 388 6.58 -17.24 5.55
C VAL A 388 6.06 -15.81 5.65
N LEU A 389 6.96 -14.84 5.54
CA LEU A 389 6.62 -13.44 5.32
C LEU A 389 6.93 -13.06 3.87
N TYR A 390 5.90 -12.70 3.11
CA TYR A 390 6.09 -12.17 1.76
C TYR A 390 5.86 -10.66 1.71
N VAL A 391 6.83 -9.96 1.17
CA VAL A 391 6.85 -8.51 1.02
C VAL A 391 6.65 -8.17 -0.46
N GLY A 392 5.63 -7.37 -0.75
CA GLY A 392 5.32 -6.95 -2.12
C GLY A 392 4.68 -5.58 -2.14
N ASP A 393 4.54 -5.00 -3.32
CA ASP A 393 3.84 -3.74 -3.52
C ASP A 393 2.42 -3.98 -4.01
N HIS A 394 2.08 -5.10 -4.67
CA HIS A 394 0.77 -5.26 -5.31
C HIS A 394 -0.26 -6.00 -4.43
N ILE A 395 -1.32 -5.32 -3.99
CA ILE A 395 -2.37 -5.90 -3.13
C ILE A 395 -2.96 -7.19 -3.72
N TYR A 396 -3.35 -7.21 -4.99
CA TYR A 396 -4.02 -8.39 -5.56
C TYR A 396 -3.02 -9.46 -6.04
N GLY A 397 -1.96 -9.03 -6.74
CA GLY A 397 -0.91 -9.90 -7.28
C GLY A 397 -0.10 -10.63 -6.21
N ASP A 398 0.25 -9.92 -5.13
CA ASP A 398 1.19 -10.38 -4.10
C ASP A 398 0.50 -10.77 -2.78
N ILE A 399 -0.45 -9.97 -2.31
CA ILE A 399 -0.91 -10.02 -0.90
C ILE A 399 -2.23 -10.79 -0.73
N LEU A 400 -3.24 -10.52 -1.56
CA LEU A 400 -4.59 -11.06 -1.38
C LEU A 400 -4.60 -12.58 -1.56
N ARG A 401 -3.92 -13.09 -2.58
CA ARG A 401 -3.87 -14.52 -2.88
C ARG A 401 -2.93 -15.28 -1.94
N SER A 402 -1.76 -14.73 -1.63
CA SER A 402 -0.86 -15.34 -0.64
C SER A 402 -1.51 -15.47 0.73
N LYS A 403 -2.32 -14.49 1.15
CA LYS A 403 -3.03 -14.55 2.43
C LYS A 403 -4.26 -15.44 2.42
N LYS A 404 -5.19 -15.26 1.47
CA LYS A 404 -6.48 -15.97 1.48
C LYS A 404 -6.37 -17.46 1.16
N VAL A 405 -5.44 -17.82 0.28
CA VAL A 405 -5.30 -19.20 -0.21
C VAL A 405 -4.25 -19.94 0.63
N LEU A 406 -3.09 -19.31 0.85
CA LEU A 406 -1.95 -20.00 1.45
C LEU A 406 -1.83 -19.76 2.96
N GLY A 407 -2.35 -18.65 3.49
CA GLY A 407 -2.16 -18.28 4.90
C GLY A 407 -0.80 -17.66 5.22
N TRP A 408 -0.07 -17.17 4.20
CA TRP A 408 1.21 -16.49 4.39
C TRP A 408 1.04 -15.20 5.20
N ARG A 409 2.08 -14.83 5.94
CA ARG A 409 2.22 -13.48 6.49
C ARG A 409 2.62 -12.54 5.36
N THR A 410 2.12 -11.33 5.42
CA THR A 410 2.24 -10.38 4.32
C THR A 410 2.63 -9.00 4.82
N MET A 411 3.53 -8.37 4.08
CA MET A 411 3.92 -6.98 4.28
C MET A 411 3.76 -6.20 2.98
N LEU A 412 3.10 -5.06 3.03
CA LEU A 412 2.83 -4.23 1.84
C LEU A 412 3.74 -3.00 1.83
N VAL A 413 4.43 -2.78 0.72
CA VAL A 413 5.22 -1.56 0.46
C VAL A 413 4.32 -0.52 -0.21
N ILE A 414 4.26 0.68 0.38
CA ILE A 414 3.43 1.79 -0.06
C ILE A 414 4.30 3.06 -0.08
N PRO A 415 5.06 3.32 -1.17
CA PRO A 415 5.99 4.46 -1.22
C PRO A 415 5.35 5.81 -0.90
N GLU A 416 4.07 5.99 -1.23
CA GLU A 416 3.30 7.21 -0.97
C GLU A 416 3.11 7.51 0.53
N LEU A 417 3.23 6.48 1.38
CA LEU A 417 2.96 6.55 2.81
C LEU A 417 3.90 7.50 3.55
N GLU A 418 5.17 7.58 3.16
CA GLU A 418 6.16 8.43 3.83
C GLU A 418 5.70 9.89 3.81
N ARG A 419 5.32 10.39 2.63
CA ARG A 419 4.80 11.75 2.46
C ARG A 419 3.45 11.95 3.14
N GLU A 420 2.57 10.94 3.09
CA GLU A 420 1.27 11.01 3.74
C GLU A 420 1.40 11.18 5.25
N VAL A 421 2.29 10.43 5.89
CA VAL A 421 2.50 10.47 7.35
C VAL A 421 3.17 11.78 7.78
N GLU A 422 4.12 12.31 7.00
CA GLU A 422 4.67 13.66 7.23
C GLU A 422 3.58 14.73 7.19
N LEU A 423 2.73 14.71 6.16
CA LEU A 423 1.62 15.65 6.03
C LEU A 423 0.59 15.50 7.15
N LEU A 424 0.34 14.27 7.62
CA LEU A 424 -0.52 14.01 8.77
C LEU A 424 0.01 14.68 10.04
N TRP A 425 1.33 14.62 10.23
CA TRP A 425 2.00 15.28 11.35
C TRP A 425 1.94 16.80 11.24
N GLU A 426 2.19 17.35 10.04
CA GLU A 426 2.11 18.80 9.76
C GLU A 426 0.69 19.36 9.97
N LEU A 427 -0.35 18.62 9.52
CA LEU A 427 -1.74 19.06 9.52
C LEU A 427 -2.54 18.65 10.77
N ARG A 428 -1.86 18.17 11.83
CA ARG A 428 -2.51 17.67 13.05
C ARG A 428 -3.43 18.70 13.71
N ASP A 429 -3.02 19.97 13.74
CA ASP A 429 -3.79 21.03 14.38
C ASP A 429 -4.99 21.44 13.53
N THR A 430 -4.83 21.46 12.20
CA THR A 430 -5.95 21.64 11.25
C THR A 430 -6.99 20.52 11.38
N ARG A 431 -6.56 19.27 11.61
CA ARG A 431 -7.48 18.14 11.85
C ARG A 431 -8.25 18.29 13.15
N LYS A 432 -7.60 18.72 14.23
CA LYS A 432 -8.29 19.02 15.49
C LYS A 432 -9.34 20.10 15.29
N GLN A 433 -9.01 21.17 14.57
CA GLN A 433 -9.98 22.22 14.24
C GLN A 433 -11.16 21.69 13.41
N LEU A 434 -10.91 20.84 12.42
CA LEU A 434 -11.97 20.20 11.62
C LEU A 434 -12.90 19.31 12.47
N GLN A 435 -12.36 18.65 13.48
CA GLN A 435 -13.16 17.85 14.41
C GLN A 435 -14.03 18.76 15.30
N LEU A 436 -13.46 19.85 15.82
CA LEU A 436 -14.21 20.82 16.63
C LEU A 436 -15.36 21.45 15.84
N LEU A 437 -15.08 21.96 14.63
CA LEU A 437 -16.12 22.54 13.75
C LEU A 437 -17.25 21.55 13.46
N ARG A 438 -16.92 20.27 13.30
CA ARG A 438 -17.92 19.22 13.08
C ARG A 438 -18.78 19.00 14.32
N ASN A 439 -18.16 18.86 15.50
CA ASN A 439 -18.89 18.68 16.75
C ASN A 439 -19.81 19.88 17.04
N GLU A 440 -19.37 21.10 16.72
CA GLU A 440 -20.20 22.32 16.82
C GLU A 440 -21.38 22.30 15.84
N CYS A 441 -21.16 21.88 14.59
CA CYS A 441 -22.24 21.68 13.62
C CYS A 441 -23.27 20.66 14.13
N ASP A 442 -22.82 19.51 14.61
CA ASP A 442 -23.69 18.44 15.12
C ASP A 442 -24.53 18.95 16.32
N HIS A 443 -23.91 19.68 17.25
CA HIS A 443 -24.62 20.30 18.39
C HIS A 443 -25.69 21.32 17.98
N ILE A 444 -25.40 22.14 16.96
CA ILE A 444 -26.37 23.12 16.45
C ILE A 444 -27.49 22.41 15.70
N GLU A 445 -27.20 21.37 14.92
CA GLU A 445 -28.21 20.55 14.26
C GLU A 445 -29.17 19.90 15.27
N ASP A 446 -28.65 19.36 16.38
CA ASP A 446 -29.47 18.79 17.44
C ASP A 446 -30.40 19.82 18.09
N LYS A 447 -29.91 21.03 18.36
CA LYS A 447 -30.75 22.14 18.84
C LYS A 447 -31.85 22.52 17.86
N ILE A 448 -31.52 22.60 16.56
CA ILE A 448 -32.49 22.89 15.50
C ILE A 448 -33.55 21.78 15.45
N HIS A 449 -33.14 20.50 15.53
CA HIS A 449 -34.07 19.37 15.53
C HIS A 449 -35.00 19.42 16.73
N HIS A 450 -34.46 19.70 17.93
CA HIS A 450 -35.24 19.81 19.14
C HIS A 450 -36.27 20.95 19.07
N LEU A 451 -35.85 22.14 18.63
CA LEU A 451 -36.76 23.28 18.46
C LEU A 451 -37.84 23.02 17.41
N LYS A 452 -37.49 22.42 16.26
CA LYS A 452 -38.47 22.06 15.22
C LYS A 452 -39.48 21.03 15.70
N TRP A 453 -39.03 20.08 16.51
CA TRP A 453 -39.91 19.08 17.11
C TRP A 453 -40.87 19.73 18.10
N PHE A 454 -40.33 20.53 19.03
CA PHE A 454 -41.08 21.25 20.05
C PHE A 454 -42.17 22.16 19.43
N LEU A 455 -41.80 22.97 18.43
CA LEU A 455 -42.73 23.84 17.69
C LEU A 455 -43.86 23.06 16.99
N ARG A 456 -43.61 21.82 16.54
CA ARG A 456 -44.61 21.00 15.83
C ARG A 456 -45.55 20.24 16.74
N PHE A 457 -45.08 19.75 17.89
CA PHE A 457 -45.78 18.72 18.65
C PHE A 457 -46.13 19.12 20.09
N ASP A 458 -45.35 19.99 20.74
CA ASP A 458 -45.50 20.25 22.18
C ASP A 458 -46.39 21.45 22.52
N GLY A 459 -47.07 22.05 21.52
CA GLY A 459 -48.09 23.08 21.72
C GLY A 459 -47.53 24.40 22.25
N VAL A 460 -47.27 25.35 21.36
CA VAL A 460 -46.66 26.64 21.70
C VAL A 460 -47.75 27.64 22.11
N ASN A 461 -47.55 28.37 23.21
CA ASN A 461 -48.32 29.60 23.46
C ASN A 461 -47.92 30.65 22.43
N VAL A 462 -48.88 31.33 21.80
CA VAL A 462 -48.66 32.28 20.69
C VAL A 462 -47.57 33.32 20.97
N GLU A 463 -47.41 33.76 22.23
CA GLU A 463 -46.39 34.74 22.65
C GLU A 463 -44.95 34.18 22.62
N ASN A 464 -44.76 32.87 22.80
CA ASN A 464 -43.42 32.24 22.77
C ASN A 464 -43.06 31.73 21.37
N GLU A 465 -44.00 31.69 20.42
CA GLU A 465 -43.78 31.11 19.10
C GLU A 465 -42.87 31.99 18.24
N GLU A 466 -43.07 33.31 18.26
CA GLU A 466 -42.23 34.25 17.50
C GLU A 466 -40.77 34.24 17.98
N ASP A 467 -40.54 34.18 19.29
CA ASP A 467 -39.20 34.12 19.88
C ASP A 467 -38.47 32.83 19.51
N LEU A 468 -39.18 31.69 19.56
CA LEU A 468 -38.62 30.38 19.17
C LEU A 468 -38.32 30.29 17.67
N LEU A 469 -39.16 30.90 16.83
CA LEU A 469 -38.90 31.02 15.39
C LEU A 469 -37.68 31.88 15.11
N ALA A 470 -37.52 33.01 15.81
CA ALA A 470 -36.34 33.87 15.70
C ALA A 470 -35.05 33.15 16.14
N GLU A 471 -35.10 32.36 17.22
CA GLU A 471 -33.96 31.54 17.65
C GLU A 471 -33.62 30.46 16.61
N LEU A 472 -34.63 29.83 16.02
CA LEU A 472 -34.47 28.83 14.98
C LEU A 472 -33.82 29.42 13.71
N ASP A 473 -34.21 30.62 13.28
CA ASP A 473 -33.59 31.31 12.14
C ASP A 473 -32.14 31.71 12.44
N LYS A 474 -31.86 32.13 13.68
CA LYS A 474 -30.49 32.40 14.15
C LYS A 474 -29.63 31.14 14.10
N LEU A 475 -30.11 30.01 14.63
CA LEU A 475 -29.39 28.74 14.62
C LEU A 475 -29.17 28.21 13.21
N GLN A 476 -30.16 28.35 12.32
CA GLN A 476 -30.01 27.98 10.91
C GLN A 476 -28.93 28.82 10.23
N SER A 477 -28.90 30.13 10.47
CA SER A 477 -27.87 31.02 9.95
C SER A 477 -26.47 30.65 10.46
N GLN A 478 -26.35 30.35 11.76
CA GLN A 478 -25.11 29.86 12.37
C GLN A 478 -24.65 28.52 11.77
N ARG A 479 -25.58 27.58 11.57
CA ARG A 479 -25.31 26.29 10.94
C ARG A 479 -24.75 26.48 9.53
N GLU A 480 -25.35 27.33 8.70
CA GLU A 480 -24.84 27.56 7.34
C GLU A 480 -23.44 28.20 7.35
N GLN A 481 -23.18 29.15 8.25
CA GLN A 481 -21.84 29.73 8.40
C GLN A 481 -20.78 28.70 8.80
N LEU A 482 -21.08 27.89 9.81
CA LEU A 482 -20.17 26.83 10.27
C LEU A 482 -19.97 25.75 9.20
N ARG A 483 -21.03 25.37 8.50
CA ARG A 483 -20.97 24.41 7.39
C ARG A 483 -20.07 24.90 6.27
N LEU A 484 -20.17 26.18 5.88
CA LEU A 484 -19.30 26.76 4.86
C LEU A 484 -17.84 26.80 5.32
N SER A 485 -17.59 27.22 6.56
CA SER A 485 -16.25 27.25 7.16
C SER A 485 -15.62 25.85 7.22
N HIS A 486 -16.40 24.86 7.65
CA HIS A 486 -16.03 23.46 7.68
C HIS A 486 -15.70 22.92 6.30
N GLN A 487 -16.57 23.16 5.30
CA GLN A 487 -16.34 22.73 3.91
C GLN A 487 -15.07 23.35 3.33
N GLN A 488 -14.83 24.63 3.57
CA GLN A 488 -13.64 25.33 3.09
C GLN A 488 -12.37 24.76 3.73
N ALA A 489 -12.36 24.59 5.05
CA ALA A 489 -11.22 23.99 5.76
C ALA A 489 -10.98 22.53 5.32
N GLN A 490 -12.06 21.77 5.07
CA GLN A 490 -11.97 20.39 4.60
C GLN A 490 -11.38 20.33 3.18
N LEU A 491 -11.81 21.22 2.28
CA LEU A 491 -11.27 21.31 0.92
C LEU A 491 -9.78 21.69 0.93
N GLN A 492 -9.39 22.67 1.74
CA GLN A 492 -7.99 23.07 1.90
C GLN A 492 -7.14 21.89 2.39
N CYS A 493 -7.61 21.18 3.42
CA CYS A 493 -6.93 20.00 3.94
C CYS A 493 -6.82 18.89 2.88
N HIS A 494 -7.89 18.62 2.13
CA HIS A 494 -7.92 17.65 1.03
C HIS A 494 -6.86 17.98 -0.04
N GLN A 495 -6.80 19.24 -0.47
CA GLN A 495 -5.88 19.71 -1.51
C GLN A 495 -4.40 19.69 -1.08
N LYS A 496 -4.11 19.69 0.23
CA LYS A 496 -2.73 19.54 0.74
C LYS A 496 -2.16 18.15 0.48
N PHE A 497 -3.00 17.11 0.48
CA PHE A 497 -2.58 15.75 0.12
C PHE A 497 -2.48 15.59 -1.39
N HIS A 498 -3.55 15.93 -2.09
CA HIS A 498 -3.60 15.85 -3.55
C HIS A 498 -4.74 16.73 -4.08
N LYS A 499 -4.48 17.54 -5.11
CA LYS A 499 -5.43 18.53 -5.65
C LYS A 499 -6.80 17.94 -5.99
N VAL A 500 -6.81 16.80 -6.67
CA VAL A 500 -8.01 16.11 -7.15
C VAL A 500 -8.48 15.06 -6.14
N TRP A 501 -7.67 14.04 -5.92
CA TRP A 501 -8.07 12.85 -5.17
C TRP A 501 -7.98 12.98 -3.65
N GLY A 502 -7.21 13.92 -3.09
CA GLY A 502 -6.95 14.01 -1.65
C GLY A 502 -6.15 12.84 -1.08
N GLN A 503 -6.26 12.62 0.23
CA GLN A 503 -5.44 11.65 0.99
C GLN A 503 -5.60 10.20 0.50
N LEU A 504 -4.53 9.44 0.31
CA LEU A 504 -4.59 8.03 -0.15
C LEU A 504 -5.39 7.13 0.80
N MET A 505 -5.15 7.18 2.11
CA MET A 505 -5.80 6.28 3.08
C MET A 505 -7.20 6.73 3.54
N LYS A 506 -7.67 7.92 3.16
CA LYS A 506 -8.97 8.44 3.58
C LYS A 506 -9.78 8.96 2.40
N THR A 507 -11.10 8.80 2.52
CA THR A 507 -12.06 9.42 1.63
C THR A 507 -13.12 10.12 2.48
N GLY A 508 -12.96 11.43 2.67
CA GLY A 508 -13.66 12.16 3.73
C GLY A 508 -13.20 11.68 5.11
N TYR A 509 -14.14 11.34 5.99
CA TYR A 509 -13.85 10.84 7.34
C TYR A 509 -13.59 9.33 7.41
N GLN A 510 -14.02 8.60 6.38
CA GLN A 510 -13.92 7.14 6.34
C GLN A 510 -12.58 6.71 5.72
N ASN A 511 -12.13 5.52 6.06
CA ASN A 511 -11.02 4.87 5.35
C ASN A 511 -11.38 4.77 3.87
N SER A 512 -10.41 5.01 3.00
CA SER A 512 -10.59 4.76 1.56
C SER A 512 -10.75 3.27 1.30
N ARG A 513 -11.26 2.90 0.11
CA ARG A 513 -11.25 1.50 -0.34
C ARG A 513 -9.84 0.89 -0.23
N PHE A 514 -8.82 1.64 -0.64
CA PHE A 514 -7.43 1.21 -0.58
C PHE A 514 -6.98 0.96 0.86
N ALA A 515 -7.23 1.89 1.79
CA ALA A 515 -6.91 1.67 3.21
C ALA A 515 -7.59 0.42 3.77
N HIS A 516 -8.85 0.18 3.41
CA HIS A 516 -9.54 -1.05 3.82
C HIS A 516 -8.90 -2.31 3.23
N GLN A 517 -8.40 -2.27 1.98
CA GLN A 517 -7.63 -3.38 1.41
C GLN A 517 -6.29 -3.58 2.15
N VAL A 518 -5.57 -2.51 2.48
CA VAL A 518 -4.31 -2.57 3.25
C VAL A 518 -4.55 -3.23 4.61
N GLU A 519 -5.53 -2.72 5.36
CA GLU A 519 -5.99 -3.27 6.65
C GLU A 519 -6.34 -4.76 6.54
N ARG A 520 -7.17 -5.11 5.55
CA ARG A 520 -7.67 -6.47 5.37
C ARG A 520 -6.61 -7.46 4.91
N PHE A 521 -5.65 -7.06 4.07
CA PHE A 521 -4.73 -8.00 3.42
C PHE A 521 -3.31 -7.97 3.97
N ALA A 522 -2.77 -6.81 4.33
CA ALA A 522 -1.41 -6.70 4.85
C ALA A 522 -1.37 -6.95 6.37
N CYS A 523 -0.44 -7.77 6.86
CA CYS A 523 -0.19 -7.85 8.31
C CYS A 523 0.59 -6.63 8.77
N LEU A 524 1.62 -6.27 8.00
CA LEU A 524 2.46 -5.10 8.17
C LEU A 524 2.40 -4.25 6.91
N TYR A 525 2.65 -2.94 7.02
CA TYR A 525 2.88 -2.10 5.86
C TYR A 525 3.86 -0.97 6.18
N THR A 526 4.56 -0.47 5.18
CA THR A 526 5.59 0.56 5.34
C THR A 526 5.85 1.28 4.02
N SER A 527 6.59 2.39 4.07
CA SER A 527 6.97 3.14 2.86
C SER A 527 8.03 2.44 2.01
N GLN A 528 9.02 1.82 2.66
CA GLN A 528 10.17 1.22 2.01
C GLN A 528 10.53 -0.12 2.68
N VAL A 529 10.89 -1.12 1.88
CA VAL A 529 11.25 -2.45 2.38
C VAL A 529 12.46 -2.42 3.31
N THR A 530 13.39 -1.50 3.07
CA THR A 530 14.61 -1.31 3.86
C THR A 530 14.34 -0.83 5.28
N ASN A 531 13.13 -0.34 5.58
CA ASN A 531 12.71 -0.05 6.95
C ASN A 531 12.77 -1.29 7.86
N LEU A 532 12.76 -2.52 7.31
CA LEU A 532 13.02 -3.74 8.06
C LEU A 532 14.38 -3.73 8.77
N SER A 533 15.39 -3.09 8.20
CA SER A 533 16.73 -2.96 8.81
C SER A 533 16.77 -2.08 10.06
N LEU A 534 15.73 -1.28 10.29
CA LEU A 534 15.63 -0.39 11.45
C LEU A 534 15.12 -1.12 12.71
N TYR A 535 14.70 -2.38 12.55
CA TYR A 535 14.14 -3.21 13.59
C TYR A 535 14.95 -4.50 13.75
N SER A 536 14.93 -5.04 14.97
CA SER A 536 15.46 -6.37 15.22
C SER A 536 14.77 -7.40 14.31
N PRO A 537 15.52 -8.34 13.69
CA PRO A 537 14.95 -9.48 12.97
C PRO A 537 13.98 -10.32 13.82
N ASP A 538 14.06 -10.22 15.15
CA ASP A 538 13.20 -10.94 16.09
C ASP A 538 12.07 -10.09 16.67
N LYS A 539 11.83 -8.90 16.10
CA LYS A 539 10.79 -7.98 16.58
C LYS A 539 9.41 -8.65 16.60
N TYR A 540 8.69 -8.45 17.70
CA TYR A 540 7.28 -8.76 17.77
C TYR A 540 6.44 -7.51 17.48
N TYR A 541 5.81 -7.49 16.31
CA TYR A 541 4.88 -6.44 15.93
C TYR A 541 3.52 -6.69 16.58
N ARG A 542 3.00 -5.68 17.29
CA ARG A 542 1.68 -5.70 17.93
C ARG A 542 0.83 -4.57 17.33
N PRO A 543 -0.42 -4.84 16.94
CA PRO A 543 -1.35 -3.80 16.53
C PRO A 543 -1.77 -2.95 17.72
N SER A 544 -2.28 -1.75 17.45
CA SER A 544 -3.05 -0.99 18.44
C SER A 544 -4.37 -1.70 18.74
N GLU A 545 -4.97 -1.36 19.89
CA GLU A 545 -6.33 -1.78 20.21
C GLU A 545 -7.32 -1.21 19.19
N ASP A 546 -8.26 -2.04 18.73
CA ASP A 546 -9.37 -1.61 17.88
C ASP A 546 -10.48 -1.08 18.76
N PHE A 547 -10.94 0.15 18.51
CA PHE A 547 -12.05 0.76 19.23
C PHE A 547 -13.33 0.78 18.38
N MET A 548 -14.42 0.27 18.94
CA MET A 548 -15.77 0.43 18.45
C MET A 548 -16.31 1.83 18.79
N PRO A 549 -17.29 2.37 18.03
CA PRO A 549 -17.75 3.74 18.25
C PRO A 549 -18.23 4.07 19.67
N HIS A 550 -18.82 3.11 20.39
CA HIS A 550 -19.32 3.30 21.76
C HIS A 550 -18.20 3.31 22.82
N GLU A 551 -16.97 2.95 22.45
CA GLU A 551 -15.81 2.90 23.35
C GLU A 551 -15.04 4.23 23.35
N LEU A 552 -15.19 5.04 22.29
CA LEU A 552 -14.43 6.29 22.10
C LEU A 552 -14.71 7.32 23.20
N ASP A 553 -15.98 7.44 23.62
CA ASP A 553 -16.38 8.40 24.66
C ASP A 553 -16.00 7.92 26.08
N ILE A 554 -15.82 6.61 26.26
CA ILE A 554 -15.48 6.00 27.55
C ILE A 554 -13.99 6.14 27.83
N PHE A 555 -13.16 5.90 26.81
CA PHE A 555 -11.70 5.87 26.98
C PHE A 555 -11.00 7.18 26.64
N ALA A 556 -11.70 8.16 26.06
CA ALA A 556 -11.24 9.52 25.74
C ALA A 556 -9.70 9.69 25.76
N ILE A 557 -9.04 9.12 24.75
CA ILE A 557 -7.59 9.24 24.49
C ILE A 557 -7.32 10.52 23.70
#